data_AF-A0A355KQ77-F1
#
_entry.id   AF-A0A355KQ77-F1
#
_cell.length_a   1.000
_cell.length_b   1.000
_cell.length_c   1.000
_cell.angle_alpha   90.00
_cell.angle_beta   90.00
_cell.angle_gamma   90.00
#
_symmetry.space_group_name_H-M   'P 1'
#
loop_
_entity.id
_entity.type
_entity.pdbx_description
1 polymer ?
#
loop_
_entity_poly.entity_id
_entity_poly.type
_entity_poly.pdbx_seq_one_letter_code
_entity_poly.pdbx_strand_id
1 'polypeptide(L)'
;MEGRNIAKSIFCKNVSLWISFLIVSTVIFSVSGMSLPKTSCSGANTCLLCLEELKDPLNTFEFSCKHRAHMSCCFGALLQKCPGLAVYRAETSGLGSFHCLCSKCGNKEAIDASRVIGGCELWWLKQGLESRFNNLFALPFFVFRKTVDEDKEKAAAFFCELNTSLQRSFLKRFFPDECIPFFKALCKKKGSVIQEQGNLLEAVLKISDCLRPADRFVLLPEEKQLDYFATLSSEDQIDVLWLVCRRKLSSWQSCLKMLCKRTDRSALADKSLKEFVRVVFSKYLLLEPLAVAMEGFVDVKEVCDKTLCTEIFSLCESKAPIDLSKLDKEIVRKYMGLLWNTIDDEVRKRWTSHSYSFLNYFWDKYLPEEQVALCKKIFDQRGNLDGARKVLKRFSKPQSCEFIAHVLMGISDWSDLELITSWNEMTPFQKSLYLTGVWKVRELSKEKNFFIKRAPELGQQDQISFMESVLKSKATLVHKAGILSLLSDFWDSKVRFDFADKLLLLFSAARVNERISVCKKLWRHMDLFEKVIEARIAGGLIGEKIELLAVYSNQGRKGEWLSLFKQAFDSSSSSEKCMLVESFLKSLSKEEVLGLYRDRIKTECDSEDIQKYKDVLSLL
;
A
#
# COMPACT_ATOMS: atom_id res chain seq x y z
N MET A 1 24.68 44.50 14.70
CA MET A 1 25.10 44.62 16.12
C MET A 1 24.01 45.22 17.02
N GLU A 2 22.96 45.85 16.49
CA GLU A 2 21.89 46.46 17.30
C GLU A 2 20.85 45.47 17.89
N GLY A 3 20.71 44.26 17.32
CA GLY A 3 19.79 43.23 17.84
C GLY A 3 20.17 42.64 19.20
N ARG A 4 21.45 42.75 19.62
CA ARG A 4 21.89 42.31 20.97
C ARG A 4 21.53 43.32 22.07
N ASN A 5 21.25 44.58 21.72
CA ASN A 5 20.93 45.63 22.70
C ASN A 5 19.42 45.74 23.01
N ILE A 6 18.54 45.24 22.12
CA ILE A 6 17.09 45.24 22.33
C ILE A 6 16.67 44.18 23.38
N ALA A 7 17.36 43.04 23.42
CA ALA A 7 17.20 42.06 24.50
C ALA A 7 17.69 42.60 25.85
N LYS A 8 18.57 43.60 25.88
CA LYS A 8 19.07 44.21 27.13
C LYS A 8 18.15 45.30 27.69
N SER A 9 17.46 46.09 26.86
CA SER A 9 16.73 47.28 27.36
C SER A 9 15.30 46.97 27.84
N ILE A 10 14.67 45.90 27.36
CA ILE A 10 13.34 45.45 27.84
C ILE A 10 13.46 44.62 29.14
N PHE A 11 14.67 44.18 29.46
CA PHE A 11 14.99 43.37 30.64
C PHE A 11 15.08 44.17 31.96
N CYS A 12 14.93 45.51 31.93
CA CYS A 12 15.44 46.39 32.99
C CYS A 12 14.51 46.78 34.16
N LYS A 13 13.28 46.25 34.30
CA LYS A 13 12.39 46.64 35.43
C LYS A 13 12.09 45.58 36.49
N ASN A 14 12.57 44.34 36.35
CA ASN A 14 12.54 43.31 37.43
C ASN A 14 13.92 42.62 37.57
N VAL A 15 14.95 43.46 37.64
CA VAL A 15 16.37 43.10 37.39
C VAL A 15 17.10 42.42 38.54
N SER A 16 16.62 42.45 39.78
CA SER A 16 17.43 41.86 40.87
C SER A 16 17.52 40.33 40.80
N LEU A 17 16.57 39.66 40.13
CA LEU A 17 16.56 38.19 39.99
C LEU A 17 17.34 37.67 38.76
N TRP A 18 17.51 38.47 37.70
CA TRP A 18 18.14 38.02 36.45
C TRP A 18 19.57 38.52 36.21
N ILE A 19 20.06 39.57 36.87
CA ILE A 19 21.50 39.91 36.82
C ILE A 19 22.34 38.88 37.59
N SER A 20 21.81 38.33 38.67
CA SER A 20 22.37 37.15 39.35
C SER A 20 22.46 35.95 38.39
N PHE A 21 21.54 35.85 37.42
CA PHE A 21 21.51 34.79 36.41
C PHE A 21 22.60 34.93 35.34
N LEU A 22 22.97 36.15 34.91
CA LEU A 22 24.02 36.36 33.89
C LEU A 22 25.45 36.16 34.44
N ILE A 23 25.68 36.52 35.71
CA ILE A 23 26.99 36.32 36.36
C ILE A 23 27.22 34.84 36.69
N VAL A 24 26.18 34.11 37.10
CA VAL A 24 26.28 32.67 37.39
C VAL A 24 26.36 31.84 36.10
N SER A 25 25.63 32.20 35.04
CA SER A 25 25.62 31.43 33.78
C SER A 25 26.94 31.53 32.98
N THR A 26 27.64 32.66 33.06
CA THR A 26 28.93 32.83 32.34
C THR A 26 30.06 32.04 33.02
N VAL A 27 29.97 31.82 34.34
CA VAL A 27 30.91 30.98 35.09
C VAL A 27 30.64 29.49 34.89
N ILE A 28 29.38 29.08 34.66
CA ILE A 28 28.99 27.67 34.51
C ILE A 28 29.34 27.07 33.13
N PHE A 29 29.45 27.87 32.07
CA PHE A 29 29.73 27.36 30.71
C PHE A 29 31.17 27.53 30.23
N SER A 30 32.09 28.02 31.09
CA SER A 30 33.49 28.26 30.73
C SER A 30 34.51 27.38 31.46
N VAL A 31 34.10 26.53 32.42
CA VAL A 31 35.06 25.70 33.18
C VAL A 31 34.87 24.23 32.82
N SER A 32 35.57 23.81 31.77
CA SER A 32 35.99 22.41 31.64
C SER A 32 37.03 22.15 32.73
N GLY A 33 36.69 21.39 33.78
CA GLY A 33 37.69 20.74 34.63
C GLY A 33 37.76 21.09 36.11
N MET A 34 36.66 21.43 36.80
CA MET A 34 36.64 21.38 38.27
C MET A 34 35.45 20.57 38.79
N SER A 35 35.76 19.43 39.41
CA SER A 35 34.82 18.65 40.20
C SER A 35 34.44 19.45 41.45
N LEU A 36 33.22 19.97 41.48
CA LEU A 36 32.67 20.58 42.69
C LEU A 36 32.42 19.49 43.75
N PRO A 37 32.70 19.78 45.05
CA PRO A 37 32.49 18.81 46.12
C PRO A 37 31.00 18.45 46.22
N LYS A 38 30.72 17.15 46.38
CA LYS A 38 29.39 16.61 46.66
C LYS A 38 28.92 17.09 48.03
N THR A 39 28.33 18.28 48.11
CA THR A 39 27.59 18.71 49.29
C THR A 39 26.26 17.99 49.34
N SER A 40 25.95 17.36 50.48
CA SER A 40 24.69 16.69 50.76
C SER A 40 23.50 17.62 50.56
N CYS A 41 22.49 17.15 49.83
CA CYS A 41 21.32 17.92 49.43
C CYS A 41 20.33 18.12 50.58
N SER A 42 20.48 19.20 51.36
CA SER A 42 19.39 19.79 52.14
C SER A 42 18.75 20.93 51.34
N GLY A 43 17.68 20.62 50.60
CA GLY A 43 16.93 21.64 49.86
C GLY A 43 15.97 21.08 48.80
N ALA A 44 15.11 20.14 49.19
CA ALA A 44 14.18 19.43 48.28
C ALA A 44 13.14 20.34 47.58
N ASN A 45 12.98 21.60 48.03
CA ASN A 45 11.98 22.56 47.54
C ASN A 45 12.58 23.84 46.94
N THR A 46 13.79 23.82 46.39
CA THR A 46 14.38 24.99 45.71
C THR A 46 14.66 24.70 44.24
N CYS A 47 14.35 25.67 43.37
CA CYS A 47 14.64 25.56 41.95
C CYS A 47 16.15 25.61 41.72
N LEU A 48 16.71 24.63 41.00
CA LEU A 48 18.14 24.58 40.72
C LEU A 48 18.64 25.70 39.79
N LEU A 49 17.74 26.42 39.11
CA LEU A 49 18.06 27.45 38.13
C LEU A 49 17.95 28.87 38.70
N CYS A 50 16.83 29.22 39.35
CA CYS A 50 16.63 30.55 39.95
C CYS A 50 16.86 30.60 41.47
N LEU A 51 17.08 29.44 42.13
CA LEU A 51 17.26 29.30 43.57
C LEU A 51 16.04 29.68 44.43
N GLU A 52 14.91 30.02 43.82
CA GLU A 52 13.66 30.30 44.51
C GLU A 52 12.90 29.03 44.93
N GLU A 53 11.99 29.19 45.88
CA GLU A 53 11.16 28.10 46.40
C GLU A 53 10.20 27.54 45.33
N LEU A 54 10.08 26.21 45.30
CA LEU A 54 9.17 25.46 44.44
C LEU A 54 7.83 25.28 45.15
N LYS A 55 6.88 26.19 44.86
CA LYS A 55 5.56 26.23 45.52
C LYS A 55 4.50 25.35 44.86
N ASP A 56 4.66 25.02 43.58
CA ASP A 56 3.67 24.25 42.80
C ASP A 56 4.31 23.01 42.14
N PRO A 57 4.00 21.79 42.61
CA PRO A 57 4.52 20.54 42.06
C PRO A 57 4.21 20.35 40.57
N LEU A 58 3.08 20.87 40.09
CA LEU A 58 2.65 20.73 38.70
C LEU A 58 3.46 21.61 37.74
N ASN A 59 4.11 22.65 38.27
CA ASN A 59 4.95 23.58 37.51
C ASN A 59 6.44 23.36 37.76
N THR A 60 6.78 22.16 38.21
CA THR A 60 8.15 21.75 38.54
C THR A 60 8.60 20.62 37.63
N PHE A 61 9.76 20.78 37.01
CA PHE A 61 10.47 19.71 36.32
C PHE A 61 11.40 19.01 37.32
N GLU A 62 11.23 17.70 37.52
CA GLU A 62 12.14 16.88 38.30
C GLU A 62 13.11 16.14 37.38
N PHE A 63 14.40 16.37 37.59
CA PHE A 63 15.48 15.65 36.94
C PHE A 63 15.62 14.26 37.57
N SER A 64 16.13 13.29 36.81
CA SER A 64 16.52 11.93 37.21
C SER A 64 17.41 11.92 38.45
N CYS A 65 18.27 12.94 38.59
CA CYS A 65 19.12 13.17 39.77
C CYS A 65 18.38 13.75 40.99
N LYS A 66 17.04 13.81 40.96
CA LYS A 66 16.14 14.33 42.01
C LYS A 66 16.22 15.83 42.29
N HIS A 67 17.06 16.56 41.59
CA HIS A 67 17.01 18.01 41.57
C HIS A 67 15.77 18.50 40.79
N ARG A 68 15.26 19.67 41.17
CA ARG A 68 14.01 20.22 40.62
C ARG A 68 14.21 21.64 40.11
N ALA A 69 13.43 22.03 39.10
CA ALA A 69 13.42 23.39 38.57
C ALA A 69 12.02 23.83 38.18
N HIS A 70 11.72 25.13 38.18
CA HIS A 70 10.46 25.60 37.57
C HIS A 70 10.46 25.28 36.08
N MET A 71 9.31 24.86 35.56
CA MET A 71 9.11 24.62 34.13
C MET A 71 9.42 25.87 33.29
N SER A 72 9.13 27.07 33.81
CA SER A 72 9.47 28.35 33.18
C SER A 72 10.99 28.57 33.07
N CYS A 73 11.75 28.18 34.10
CA CYS A 73 13.22 28.25 34.08
C CYS A 73 13.82 27.24 33.09
N CYS A 74 13.28 26.01 33.02
CA CYS A 74 13.66 25.02 32.02
C CYS A 74 13.35 25.49 30.59
N PHE A 75 12.19 26.15 30.39
CA PHE A 75 11.82 26.73 29.11
C PHE A 75 12.73 27.90 28.72
N GLY A 76 13.10 28.77 29.65
CA GLY A 76 14.08 29.84 29.41
C GLY A 76 15.45 29.30 28.96
N ALA A 77 15.93 28.24 29.60
CA ALA A 77 17.16 27.55 29.18
C ALA A 77 17.03 26.92 27.78
N LEU A 78 15.85 26.38 27.47
CA LEU A 78 15.53 25.84 26.14
C LEU A 78 15.51 26.94 25.06
N LEU A 79 14.95 28.12 25.36
CA LEU A 79 14.96 29.28 24.44
C LEU A 79 16.37 29.82 24.18
N GLN A 80 17.29 29.74 25.15
CA GLN A 80 18.68 30.12 24.91
C GLN A 80 19.39 29.18 23.92
N LYS A 81 19.15 27.86 24.02
CA LYS A 81 19.72 26.87 23.08
C LYS A 81 19.03 26.86 21.72
N CYS A 82 17.72 27.11 21.72
CA CYS A 82 16.89 27.09 20.53
C CYS A 82 16.06 28.38 20.45
N PRO A 83 16.67 29.55 20.13
CA PRO A 83 15.97 30.83 20.08
C PRO A 83 14.78 30.84 19.11
N GLY A 84 14.84 29.98 18.08
CA GLY A 84 13.76 29.77 17.12
C GLY A 84 12.44 29.30 17.75
N LEU A 85 12.45 28.63 18.90
CA LEU A 85 11.23 28.18 19.59
C LEU A 85 10.31 29.32 20.05
N ALA A 86 10.86 30.52 20.27
CA ALA A 86 10.07 31.70 20.60
C ALA A 86 9.32 32.28 19.38
N VAL A 87 9.72 31.88 18.16
CA VAL A 87 9.24 32.38 16.88
C VAL A 87 8.49 31.30 16.09
N TYR A 88 8.73 30.02 16.39
CA TYR A 88 8.27 28.89 15.59
C TYR A 88 6.74 28.74 15.61
N ARG A 89 6.19 28.59 14.40
CA ARG A 89 4.75 28.54 14.10
C ARG A 89 4.21 27.11 13.95
N ALA A 90 5.03 26.10 14.20
CA ALA A 90 4.65 24.70 14.00
C ALA A 90 4.20 24.05 15.30
N GLU A 91 3.28 23.09 15.15
CA GLU A 91 2.93 22.10 16.16
C GLU A 91 4.22 21.54 16.80
N THR A 92 4.22 21.38 18.13
CA THR A 92 5.33 20.83 18.92
C THR A 92 5.64 19.36 18.60
N SER A 93 4.84 18.74 17.74
CA SER A 93 5.01 17.38 17.23
C SER A 93 6.31 17.27 16.42
N GLY A 94 7.34 16.69 17.04
CA GLY A 94 8.63 16.41 16.41
C GLY A 94 9.83 17.17 16.98
N LEU A 95 9.62 18.04 17.98
CA LEU A 95 10.73 18.49 18.83
C LEU A 95 11.17 17.29 19.66
N GLY A 96 12.22 16.59 19.19
CA GLY A 96 12.81 15.48 19.92
C GLY A 96 13.29 15.87 21.31
N SER A 97 13.79 14.89 22.06
CA SER A 97 14.39 15.17 23.37
C SER A 97 15.65 16.03 23.22
N PHE A 98 15.76 17.07 24.05
CA PHE A 98 16.99 17.86 24.14
C PHE A 98 17.76 17.49 25.40
N HIS A 99 19.08 17.59 25.34
CA HIS A 99 19.92 17.22 26.47
C HIS A 99 20.24 18.44 27.34
N CYS A 100 19.92 18.36 28.62
CA CYS A 100 20.27 19.35 29.63
C CYS A 100 21.27 18.75 30.63
N LEU A 101 22.14 19.57 31.19
CA LEU A 101 23.05 19.18 32.27
C LEU A 101 22.50 19.74 33.57
N CYS A 102 22.39 18.91 34.61
CA CYS A 102 22.07 19.38 35.94
C CYS A 102 23.22 20.23 36.49
N SER A 103 22.97 21.50 36.85
CA SER A 103 23.99 22.41 37.37
C SER A 103 24.60 21.98 38.72
N LYS A 104 23.89 21.14 39.49
CA LYS A 104 24.36 20.66 40.80
C LYS A 104 25.21 19.39 40.73
N CYS A 105 24.88 18.44 39.86
CA CYS A 105 25.58 17.14 39.81
C CYS A 105 26.22 16.79 38.46
N GLY A 106 26.03 17.63 37.43
CA GLY A 106 26.60 17.42 36.09
C GLY A 106 25.91 16.32 35.26
N ASN A 107 24.89 15.64 35.79
CA ASN A 107 24.21 14.58 35.04
C ASN A 107 23.52 15.13 33.79
N LYS A 108 23.73 14.45 32.67
CA LYS A 108 23.11 14.74 31.39
C LYS A 108 21.77 14.03 31.31
N GLU A 109 20.71 14.78 31.02
CA GLU A 109 19.36 14.26 30.99
C GLU A 109 18.64 14.66 29.71
N ALA A 110 17.93 13.69 29.13
CA ALA A 110 17.06 13.90 28.00
C ALA A 110 15.74 14.49 28.50
N ILE A 111 15.46 15.73 28.11
CA ILE A 111 14.25 16.46 28.45
C ILE A 111 13.33 16.47 27.23
N ASP A 112 12.09 16.05 27.41
CA ASP A 112 11.04 16.20 26.42
C ASP A 112 10.63 17.68 26.31
N ALA A 113 10.95 18.30 25.17
CA ALA A 113 10.60 19.67 24.86
C ALA A 113 9.09 19.92 24.94
N SER A 114 8.28 18.95 24.50
CA SER A 114 6.82 19.06 24.49
C SER A 114 6.27 19.16 25.91
N ARG A 115 6.82 18.38 26.84
CA ARG A 115 6.45 18.41 28.25
C ARG A 115 6.81 19.74 28.92
N VAL A 116 8.00 20.29 28.65
CA VAL A 116 8.43 21.58 29.21
C VAL A 116 7.62 22.74 28.65
N ILE A 117 7.37 22.73 27.33
CA ILE A 117 6.54 23.75 26.68
C ILE A 117 5.12 23.70 27.24
N GLY A 118 4.49 22.52 27.27
CA GLY A 118 3.13 22.35 27.80
C GLY A 118 2.99 22.77 29.27
N GLY A 119 3.97 22.43 30.12
CA GLY A 119 4.00 22.89 31.52
C GLY A 119 4.13 24.41 31.64
N CYS A 120 4.98 25.04 30.83
CA CYS A 120 5.13 26.49 30.79
C CYS A 120 3.86 27.21 30.28
N GLU A 121 3.20 26.63 29.27
CA GLU A 121 1.94 27.15 28.74
C GLU A 121 0.84 27.13 29.80
N LEU A 122 0.68 26.01 30.51
CA LEU A 122 -0.29 25.88 31.60
C LEU A 122 -0.02 26.89 32.73
N TRP A 123 1.25 27.09 33.12
CA TRP A 123 1.60 28.09 34.12
C TRP A 123 1.20 29.51 33.69
N TRP A 124 1.54 29.88 32.46
CA TRP A 124 1.22 31.21 31.93
C TRP A 124 -0.28 31.43 31.81
N LEU A 125 -1.06 30.41 31.43
CA LEU A 125 -2.52 30.52 31.36
C LEU A 125 -3.20 30.74 32.72
N LYS A 126 -2.54 30.36 33.83
CA LYS A 126 -3.01 30.68 35.19
C LYS A 126 -2.71 32.13 35.58
N GLN A 127 -1.84 32.84 34.85
CA GLN A 127 -1.54 34.24 35.11
C GLN A 127 -2.67 35.14 34.61
N GLY A 128 -2.96 36.20 35.37
CA GLY A 128 -3.93 37.22 34.96
C GLY A 128 -3.60 37.82 33.60
N LEU A 129 -4.64 38.24 32.86
CA LEU A 129 -4.50 38.78 31.50
C LEU A 129 -3.52 39.96 31.43
N GLU A 130 -3.54 40.83 32.44
CA GLU A 130 -2.60 41.96 32.56
C GLU A 130 -1.14 41.52 32.69
N SER A 131 -0.87 40.52 33.53
CA SER A 131 0.48 39.92 33.68
C SER A 131 0.96 39.31 32.36
N ARG A 132 0.06 38.65 31.62
CA ARG A 132 0.37 38.10 30.28
C ARG A 132 0.68 39.20 29.26
N PHE A 133 -0.08 40.30 29.23
CA PHE A 133 0.21 41.44 28.35
C PHE A 133 1.52 42.15 28.70
N ASN A 134 1.83 42.31 29.99
CA ASN A 134 3.10 42.90 30.43
C ASN A 134 4.33 42.07 30.02
N ASN A 135 4.13 40.77 29.77
CA ASN A 135 5.18 39.83 29.39
C ASN A 135 4.96 39.23 27.99
N LEU A 136 4.21 39.91 27.12
CA LEU A 136 3.66 39.36 25.88
C LEU A 136 4.73 38.73 24.95
N PHE A 137 5.91 39.34 24.85
CA PHE A 137 7.01 38.84 24.03
C PHE A 137 7.76 37.64 24.62
N ALA A 138 7.59 37.38 25.92
CA ALA A 138 8.16 36.23 26.62
C ALA A 138 7.21 35.03 26.66
N LEU A 139 5.95 35.20 26.24
CA LEU A 139 4.97 34.12 26.24
C LEU A 139 5.31 33.06 25.18
N PRO A 140 5.08 31.76 25.48
CA PRO A 140 5.01 30.71 24.46
C PRO A 140 3.98 31.04 23.38
N PHE A 141 4.15 30.50 22.17
CA PHE A 141 3.31 30.82 21.01
C PHE A 141 1.82 30.62 21.29
N PHE A 142 1.42 29.47 21.85
CA PHE A 142 0.01 29.18 22.13
C PHE A 142 -0.60 30.17 23.13
N VAL A 143 0.11 30.46 24.23
CA VAL A 143 -0.35 31.42 25.24
C VAL A 143 -0.44 32.82 24.64
N PHE A 144 0.56 33.23 23.87
CA PHE A 144 0.54 34.52 23.18
C PHE A 144 -0.71 34.66 22.31
N ARG A 145 -1.01 33.65 21.49
CA ARG A 145 -2.21 33.61 20.64
C ARG A 145 -3.46 33.76 21.47
N LYS A 146 -3.59 32.93 22.51
CA LYS A 146 -4.74 32.95 23.39
C LYS A 146 -4.90 34.29 24.13
N THR A 147 -3.82 34.89 24.62
CA THR A 147 -3.83 36.23 25.25
C THR A 147 -4.29 37.32 24.30
N VAL A 148 -3.83 37.29 23.04
CA VAL A 148 -4.27 38.27 22.03
C VAL A 148 -5.72 38.05 21.63
N ASP A 149 -6.15 36.80 21.50
CA ASP A 149 -7.53 36.46 21.12
C ASP A 149 -8.53 36.74 22.25
N GLU A 150 -8.12 36.63 23.51
CA GLU A 150 -8.93 36.96 24.70
C GLU A 150 -9.27 38.46 24.77
N ASP A 151 -8.39 39.37 24.30
CA ASP A 151 -8.65 40.81 24.27
C ASP A 151 -7.93 41.49 23.09
N LYS A 152 -8.60 41.44 21.92
CA LYS A 152 -8.05 41.94 20.65
C LYS A 152 -7.91 43.46 20.62
N GLU A 153 -8.79 44.18 21.31
CA GLU A 153 -8.74 45.65 21.36
C GLU A 153 -7.54 46.12 22.18
N LYS A 154 -7.32 45.53 23.36
CA LYS A 154 -6.14 45.81 24.18
C LYS A 154 -4.86 45.38 23.48
N ALA A 155 -4.85 44.24 22.79
CA ALA A 155 -3.71 43.82 22.00
C ALA A 155 -3.39 44.80 20.84
N ALA A 156 -4.42 45.31 20.16
CA ALA A 156 -4.26 46.30 19.12
C ALA A 156 -3.77 47.65 19.66
N ALA A 157 -4.30 48.10 20.80
CA ALA A 157 -3.84 49.30 21.49
C ALA A 157 -2.35 49.17 21.88
N PHE A 158 -1.99 48.05 22.53
CA PHE A 158 -0.61 47.71 22.90
C PHE A 158 0.31 47.70 21.68
N PHE A 159 -0.08 47.01 20.60
CA PHE A 159 0.68 46.98 19.34
C PHE A 159 0.99 48.39 18.80
N CYS A 160 0.01 49.29 18.87
CA CYS A 160 0.17 50.65 18.38
C CYS A 160 1.00 51.55 19.32
N GLU A 161 1.39 51.09 20.51
CA GLU A 161 2.32 51.77 21.42
C GLU A 161 3.77 51.29 21.26
N LEU A 162 3.96 50.15 20.59
CA LEU A 162 5.28 49.60 20.32
C LEU A 162 6.05 50.44 19.30
N ASN A 163 7.38 50.47 19.44
CA ASN A 163 8.25 50.94 18.37
C ASN A 163 8.26 49.96 17.18
N THR A 164 8.72 50.40 16.01
CA THR A 164 8.70 49.61 14.77
C THR A 164 9.39 48.26 14.89
N SER A 165 10.50 48.17 15.64
CA SER A 165 11.20 46.89 15.85
C SER A 165 10.33 45.88 16.62
N LEU A 166 9.64 46.34 17.66
CA LEU A 166 8.76 45.49 18.47
C LEU A 166 7.46 45.18 17.74
N GLN A 167 6.95 46.10 16.92
CA GLN A 167 5.84 45.84 16.00
C GLN A 167 6.20 44.70 15.04
N ARG A 168 7.38 44.73 14.41
CA ARG A 168 7.85 43.63 13.54
C ARG A 168 7.90 42.29 14.30
N SER A 169 8.47 42.28 15.50
CA SER A 169 8.53 41.07 16.34
C SER A 169 7.15 40.55 16.74
N PHE A 170 6.19 41.44 17.00
CA PHE A 170 4.81 41.09 17.31
C PHE A 170 4.15 40.43 16.10
N LEU A 171 4.24 41.05 14.93
CA LEU A 171 3.66 40.56 13.68
C LEU A 171 4.26 39.24 13.21
N LYS A 172 5.53 38.94 13.54
CA LYS A 172 6.16 37.63 13.28
C LYS A 172 5.38 36.46 13.89
N ARG A 173 4.54 36.69 14.90
CA ARG A 173 3.69 35.66 15.54
C ARG A 173 2.32 35.47 14.89
N PHE A 174 2.01 36.21 13.82
CA PHE A 174 0.73 36.14 13.11
C PHE A 174 0.90 35.79 11.64
N PHE A 175 -0.07 35.08 11.07
CA PHE A 175 -0.20 35.01 9.63
C PHE A 175 -0.51 36.42 9.07
N PRO A 176 -0.02 36.76 7.87
CA PRO A 176 -0.20 38.08 7.27
C PRO A 176 -1.64 38.61 7.20
N ASP A 177 -2.63 37.74 7.02
CA ASP A 177 -4.06 38.10 7.06
C ASP A 177 -4.54 38.48 8.46
N GLU A 178 -4.01 37.81 9.49
CA GLU A 178 -4.25 38.13 10.89
C GLU A 178 -3.54 39.42 11.31
N CYS A 179 -2.58 39.91 10.52
CA CYS A 179 -1.95 41.20 10.75
C CYS A 179 -2.83 42.39 10.34
N ILE A 180 -3.83 42.18 9.46
CA ILE A 180 -4.68 43.25 8.89
C ILE A 180 -5.37 44.09 9.98
N PRO A 181 -6.00 43.53 11.03
CA PRO A 181 -6.63 44.32 12.09
C PRO A 181 -5.63 45.23 12.82
N PHE A 182 -4.40 44.76 13.04
CA PHE A 182 -3.34 45.55 13.69
C PHE A 182 -2.85 46.69 12.80
N PHE A 183 -2.73 46.46 11.49
CA PHE A 183 -2.42 47.52 10.52
C PHE A 183 -3.51 48.59 10.46
N LYS A 184 -4.79 48.18 10.47
CA LYS A 184 -5.92 49.11 10.54
C LYS A 184 -5.91 49.94 11.83
N ALA A 185 -5.64 49.30 12.97
CA ALA A 185 -5.52 49.99 14.26
C ALA A 185 -4.37 51.01 14.27
N LEU A 186 -3.21 50.66 13.68
CA LEU A 186 -2.06 51.55 13.59
C LEU A 186 -2.36 52.78 12.71
N CYS A 187 -3.01 52.57 11.57
CA CYS A 187 -3.45 53.66 10.69
C CYS A 187 -4.45 54.58 11.39
N LYS A 188 -5.45 54.01 12.08
CA LYS A 188 -6.43 54.77 12.86
C LYS A 188 -5.77 55.62 13.93
N LYS A 189 -4.82 55.06 14.70
CA LYS A 189 -4.10 55.79 15.76
C LYS A 189 -3.23 56.92 15.20
N LYS A 190 -2.67 56.75 14.00
CA LYS A 190 -1.81 57.73 13.33
C LYS A 190 -2.57 58.68 12.40
N GLY A 191 -3.89 58.63 12.38
CA GLY A 191 -4.74 59.56 11.60
C GLY A 191 -4.75 59.32 10.09
N SER A 192 -4.37 58.13 9.61
CA SER A 192 -4.41 57.80 8.18
C SER A 192 -5.79 57.26 7.79
N VAL A 193 -6.37 57.80 6.71
CA VAL A 193 -7.66 57.35 6.15
C VAL A 193 -7.44 56.10 5.28
N ILE A 194 -8.14 55.00 5.56
CA ILE A 194 -8.08 53.76 4.77
C ILE A 194 -9.42 53.60 4.06
N GLN A 195 -9.43 53.62 2.72
CA GLN A 195 -10.67 53.44 1.94
C GLN A 195 -10.85 52.04 1.33
N GLU A 196 -9.82 51.16 1.27
CA GLU A 196 -9.93 49.77 0.74
C GLU A 196 -8.62 48.98 0.96
N GLN A 197 -8.53 47.69 0.57
CA GLN A 197 -7.33 46.84 0.79
C GLN A 197 -6.05 47.38 0.11
N GLY A 198 -6.13 47.85 -1.14
CA GLY A 198 -4.98 48.48 -1.82
C GLY A 198 -4.51 49.77 -1.15
N ASN A 199 -5.45 50.53 -0.58
CA ASN A 199 -5.15 51.74 0.21
C ASN A 199 -4.53 51.43 1.58
N LEU A 200 -4.71 50.22 2.12
CA LEU A 200 -4.15 49.84 3.41
C LEU A 200 -2.62 49.68 3.34
N LEU A 201 -2.09 49.09 2.26
CA LEU A 201 -0.64 48.97 2.08
C LEU A 201 0.04 50.34 2.06
N GLU A 202 -0.47 51.26 1.24
CA GLU A 202 0.06 52.62 1.13
C GLU A 202 -0.09 53.40 2.44
N ALA A 203 -1.24 53.29 3.11
CA ALA A 203 -1.48 53.93 4.40
C ALA A 203 -0.47 53.46 5.47
N VAL A 204 -0.17 52.16 5.53
CA VAL A 204 0.80 51.63 6.49
C VAL A 204 2.23 52.05 6.14
N LEU A 205 2.63 51.97 4.87
CA LEU A 205 3.98 52.39 4.44
C LEU A 205 4.27 53.86 4.71
N LYS A 206 3.25 54.73 4.66
CA LYS A 206 3.36 56.15 5.02
C LYS A 206 3.63 56.41 6.50
N ILE A 207 3.30 55.47 7.38
CA ILE A 207 3.31 55.68 8.85
C ILE A 207 4.22 54.73 9.63
N SER A 208 4.60 53.58 9.06
CA SER A 208 5.48 52.60 9.72
C SER A 208 6.11 51.63 8.71
N ASP A 209 7.38 51.30 8.91
CA ASP A 209 8.08 50.26 8.14
C ASP A 209 7.96 48.88 8.81
N CYS A 210 6.86 48.61 9.53
CA CYS A 210 6.68 47.34 10.25
C CYS A 210 6.29 46.15 9.35
N LEU A 211 5.95 46.39 8.09
CA LEU A 211 5.46 45.38 7.14
C LEU A 211 6.57 44.41 6.73
N ARG A 212 6.33 43.12 6.93
CA ARG A 212 7.20 42.07 6.42
C ARG A 212 6.93 41.83 4.93
N PRO A 213 7.87 41.21 4.20
CA PRO A 213 7.66 40.86 2.79
C PRO A 213 6.37 40.09 2.54
N ALA A 214 6.03 39.12 3.39
CA ALA A 214 4.77 38.37 3.32
C ALA A 214 3.51 39.19 3.65
N ASP A 215 3.61 40.20 4.51
CA ASP A 215 2.51 41.13 4.78
C ASP A 215 2.24 42.01 3.56
N ARG A 216 3.31 42.55 2.95
CA ARG A 216 3.21 43.34 1.72
C ARG A 216 2.62 42.53 0.57
N PHE A 217 3.05 41.27 0.41
CA PHE A 217 2.53 40.38 -0.63
C PHE A 217 1.01 40.19 -0.53
N VAL A 218 0.47 39.93 0.67
CA VAL A 218 -0.99 39.73 0.86
C VAL A 218 -1.80 41.01 0.70
N LEU A 219 -1.20 42.17 0.99
CA LEU A 219 -1.87 43.46 0.86
C LEU A 219 -1.81 44.01 -0.58
N LEU A 220 -1.00 43.43 -1.46
CA LEU A 220 -0.95 43.80 -2.87
C LEU A 220 -2.13 43.19 -3.64
N PRO A 221 -2.68 43.93 -4.64
CA PRO A 221 -3.58 43.36 -5.64
C PRO A 221 -2.95 42.13 -6.31
N GLU A 222 -3.77 41.11 -6.64
CA GLU A 222 -3.29 39.83 -7.19
C GLU A 222 -2.40 40.02 -8.42
N GLU A 223 -2.75 40.96 -9.30
CA GLU A 223 -2.01 41.28 -10.52
C GLU A 223 -0.59 41.83 -10.25
N LYS A 224 -0.32 42.38 -9.06
CA LYS A 224 1.00 42.91 -8.67
C LYS A 224 1.82 41.95 -7.80
N GLN A 225 1.23 40.85 -7.33
CA GLN A 225 1.86 39.96 -6.37
C GLN A 225 3.09 39.24 -6.95
N LEU A 226 3.01 38.76 -8.19
CA LEU A 226 4.12 38.05 -8.83
C LEU A 226 5.31 38.96 -9.13
N ASP A 227 5.06 40.17 -9.62
CA ASP A 227 6.10 41.16 -9.87
C ASP A 227 6.81 41.54 -8.57
N TYR A 228 6.05 41.76 -7.49
CA TYR A 228 6.63 42.01 -6.18
C TYR A 228 7.43 40.80 -5.68
N PHE A 229 6.91 39.59 -5.81
CA PHE A 229 7.62 38.36 -5.44
C PHE A 229 8.97 38.24 -6.14
N ALA A 230 9.06 38.61 -7.42
CA ALA A 230 10.31 38.59 -8.18
C ALA A 230 11.40 39.50 -7.56
N THR A 231 11.01 40.61 -6.94
CA THR A 231 11.95 41.58 -6.32
C THR A 231 12.51 41.13 -4.97
N LEU A 232 11.90 40.11 -4.34
CA LEU A 232 12.29 39.66 -3.00
C LEU A 232 13.61 38.89 -2.99
N SER A 233 14.23 38.84 -1.81
CA SER A 233 15.34 37.91 -1.55
C SER A 233 14.84 36.46 -1.60
N SER A 234 15.71 35.50 -1.89
CA SER A 234 15.31 34.07 -1.94
C SER A 234 14.75 33.55 -0.60
N GLU A 235 15.22 34.10 0.53
CA GLU A 235 14.71 33.74 1.85
C GLU A 235 13.28 34.26 2.06
N ASP A 236 13.03 35.52 1.68
CA ASP A 236 11.69 36.10 1.76
C ASP A 236 10.71 35.48 0.76
N GLN A 237 11.19 35.09 -0.43
CA GLN A 237 10.41 34.34 -1.42
C GLN A 237 9.91 33.01 -0.85
N ILE A 238 10.72 32.30 -0.05
CA ILE A 238 10.32 31.05 0.58
C ILE A 238 9.25 31.28 1.65
N ASP A 239 9.42 32.30 2.49
CA ASP A 239 8.44 32.67 3.51
C ASP A 239 7.08 33.02 2.88
N VAL A 240 7.10 33.75 1.76
CA VAL A 240 5.90 34.03 0.97
C VAL A 240 5.33 32.74 0.37
N LEU A 241 6.16 31.89 -0.23
CA LEU A 241 5.71 30.64 -0.85
C LEU A 241 5.01 29.70 0.14
N TRP A 242 5.54 29.56 1.36
CA TRP A 242 4.90 28.81 2.44
C TRP A 242 3.50 29.32 2.76
N LEU A 243 3.31 30.64 2.75
CA LEU A 243 2.03 31.27 2.98
C LEU A 243 1.04 31.01 1.83
N VAL A 244 1.47 31.25 0.59
CA VAL A 244 0.62 31.12 -0.60
C VAL A 244 0.15 29.67 -0.76
N CYS A 245 1.04 28.70 -0.54
CA CYS A 245 0.73 27.26 -0.57
C CYS A 245 -0.26 26.86 0.55
N ARG A 246 -0.04 27.28 1.79
CA ARG A 246 -0.93 26.95 2.92
C ARG A 246 -2.35 27.48 2.72
N ARG A 247 -2.49 28.65 2.11
CA ARG A 247 -3.78 29.28 1.80
C ARG A 247 -4.39 28.82 0.48
N LYS A 248 -3.73 27.93 -0.26
CA LYS A 248 -4.16 27.44 -1.58
C LYS A 248 -4.47 28.59 -2.57
N LEU A 249 -3.73 29.70 -2.48
CA LEU A 249 -3.93 30.81 -3.42
C LEU A 249 -3.45 30.39 -4.81
N SER A 250 -4.17 30.78 -5.86
CA SER A 250 -3.88 30.43 -7.27
C SER A 250 -2.43 30.72 -7.69
N SER A 251 -1.78 31.72 -7.09
CA SER A 251 -0.42 32.15 -7.41
C SER A 251 0.70 31.23 -6.90
N TRP A 252 0.43 30.22 -6.06
CA TRP A 252 1.50 29.41 -5.44
C TRP A 252 2.40 28.69 -6.45
N GLN A 253 1.82 28.18 -7.55
CA GLN A 253 2.55 27.49 -8.61
C GLN A 253 3.50 28.44 -9.33
N SER A 254 3.02 29.63 -9.68
CA SER A 254 3.81 30.66 -10.35
C SER A 254 4.96 31.16 -9.46
N CYS A 255 4.70 31.38 -8.16
CA CYS A 255 5.74 31.72 -7.19
C CYS A 255 6.80 30.61 -7.06
N LEU A 256 6.39 29.35 -6.99
CA LEU A 256 7.32 28.21 -6.93
C LEU A 256 8.18 28.13 -8.20
N LYS A 257 7.57 28.19 -9.40
CA LYS A 257 8.30 28.19 -10.67
C LYS A 257 9.34 29.31 -10.74
N MET A 258 8.96 30.50 -10.31
CA MET A 258 9.83 31.67 -10.34
C MET A 258 11.02 31.54 -9.40
N LEU A 259 10.79 31.11 -8.15
CA LEU A 259 11.86 30.84 -7.18
C LEU A 259 12.81 29.74 -7.68
N CYS A 260 12.26 28.68 -8.29
CA CYS A 260 13.03 27.54 -8.78
C CYS A 260 13.94 27.91 -9.97
N LYS A 261 13.53 28.86 -10.83
CA LYS A 261 14.31 29.33 -12.00
C LYS A 261 15.49 30.23 -11.66
N ARG A 262 15.60 30.71 -10.42
CA ARG A 262 16.68 31.59 -9.99
C ARG A 262 17.95 30.76 -9.74
N THR A 263 19.02 31.05 -10.47
CA THR A 263 20.33 30.36 -10.34
C THR A 263 21.08 30.76 -9.08
N ASP A 264 20.89 31.99 -8.60
CA ASP A 264 21.72 32.59 -7.54
C ASP A 264 20.98 32.55 -6.18
N ARG A 265 20.73 31.35 -5.65
CA ARG A 265 20.09 31.17 -4.33
C ARG A 265 21.13 30.99 -3.22
N SER A 266 20.76 31.40 -2.00
CA SER A 266 21.57 31.13 -0.80
C SER A 266 21.42 29.67 -0.36
N ALA A 267 22.45 29.09 0.28
CA ALA A 267 22.37 27.72 0.82
C ALA A 267 21.24 27.53 1.85
N LEU A 268 20.89 28.60 2.59
CA LEU A 268 19.75 28.60 3.52
C LEU A 268 18.41 28.53 2.77
N ALA A 269 18.30 29.25 1.64
CA ALA A 269 17.14 29.19 0.78
C ALA A 269 16.99 27.80 0.14
N ASP A 270 18.06 27.20 -0.38
CA ASP A 270 17.99 25.84 -0.94
C ASP A 270 17.56 24.80 0.10
N LYS A 271 18.10 24.87 1.32
CA LYS A 271 17.68 23.99 2.42
C LYS A 271 16.20 24.14 2.74
N SER A 272 15.71 25.38 2.80
CA SER A 272 14.32 25.69 3.15
C SER A 272 13.35 25.32 2.03
N LEU A 273 13.78 25.43 0.77
CA LEU A 273 13.02 25.02 -0.41
C LEU A 273 12.92 23.48 -0.50
N LYS A 274 14.00 22.75 -0.20
CA LYS A 274 13.95 21.29 -0.06
C LYS A 274 12.94 20.85 0.99
N GLU A 275 12.98 21.49 2.16
CA GLU A 275 12.02 21.19 3.24
C GLU A 275 10.59 21.51 2.83
N PHE A 276 10.36 22.63 2.12
CA PHE A 276 9.05 22.98 1.57
C PHE A 276 8.52 21.87 0.65
N VAL A 277 9.30 21.46 -0.35
CA VAL A 277 8.90 20.40 -1.29
C VAL A 277 8.57 19.11 -0.55
N ARG A 278 9.39 18.75 0.45
CA ARG A 278 9.19 17.57 1.30
C ARG A 278 7.87 17.63 2.08
N VAL A 279 7.61 18.72 2.79
CA VAL A 279 6.41 18.85 3.62
C VAL A 279 5.15 18.91 2.75
N VAL A 280 5.19 19.65 1.65
CA VAL A 280 4.02 19.75 0.76
C VAL A 280 3.72 18.40 0.12
N PHE A 281 4.75 17.68 -0.34
CA PHE A 281 4.57 16.32 -0.86
C PHE A 281 4.01 15.37 0.21
N SER A 282 4.59 15.34 1.41
CA SER A 282 4.15 14.45 2.49
C SER A 282 2.75 14.77 3.04
N LYS A 283 2.35 16.05 3.04
CA LYS A 283 1.07 16.52 3.58
C LYS A 283 -0.07 16.42 2.58
N TYR A 284 0.20 16.65 1.31
CA TYR A 284 -0.84 16.71 0.27
C TYR A 284 -0.79 15.55 -0.72
N LEU A 285 0.26 14.72 -0.71
CA LEU A 285 0.51 13.65 -1.68
C LEU A 285 0.40 14.12 -3.15
N LEU A 286 0.63 15.41 -3.38
CA LEU A 286 0.57 16.01 -4.70
C LEU A 286 1.95 15.88 -5.34
N LEU A 287 2.03 15.13 -6.43
CA LEU A 287 3.21 15.10 -7.30
C LEU A 287 3.40 16.43 -8.05
N GLU A 288 2.38 17.28 -8.08
CA GLU A 288 2.37 18.56 -8.81
C GLU A 288 3.36 19.61 -8.24
N PRO A 289 3.44 19.90 -6.92
CA PRO A 289 4.51 20.72 -6.34
C PRO A 289 5.93 20.20 -6.62
N LEU A 290 6.12 18.87 -6.61
CA LEU A 290 7.40 18.25 -6.94
C LEU A 290 7.72 18.41 -8.43
N ALA A 291 6.75 18.17 -9.31
CA ALA A 291 6.87 18.39 -10.75
C ALA A 291 7.18 19.85 -11.09
N VAL A 292 6.47 20.79 -10.47
CA VAL A 292 6.66 22.23 -10.66
C VAL A 292 8.04 22.68 -10.15
N ALA A 293 8.50 22.15 -9.02
CA ALA A 293 9.87 22.38 -8.56
C ALA A 293 10.86 21.82 -9.60
N MET A 294 10.73 20.55 -9.99
CA MET A 294 11.64 19.91 -10.96
C MET A 294 11.67 20.58 -12.34
N GLU A 295 10.55 21.18 -12.80
CA GLU A 295 10.52 21.99 -14.04
C GLU A 295 11.20 23.34 -13.91
N GLY A 296 11.23 23.89 -12.70
CA GLY A 296 11.78 25.21 -12.44
C GLY A 296 13.29 25.22 -12.20
N PHE A 297 13.88 24.12 -11.70
CA PHE A 297 15.31 24.09 -11.40
C PHE A 297 16.19 23.94 -12.65
N VAL A 298 17.35 24.61 -12.62
CA VAL A 298 18.38 24.52 -13.65
C VAL A 298 19.13 23.18 -13.59
N ASP A 299 19.36 22.64 -12.38
CA ASP A 299 19.80 21.27 -12.17
C ASP A 299 18.85 20.54 -11.19
N VAL A 300 18.07 19.60 -11.73
CA VAL A 300 17.13 18.77 -10.97
C VAL A 300 17.83 17.94 -9.88
N LYS A 301 19.13 17.64 -10.04
CA LYS A 301 19.92 16.89 -9.04
C LYS A 301 20.16 17.69 -7.76
N GLU A 302 20.11 19.02 -7.80
CA GLU A 302 20.29 19.86 -6.61
C GLU A 302 19.10 19.75 -5.65
N VAL A 303 17.89 19.52 -6.18
CA VAL A 303 16.64 19.37 -5.40
C VAL A 303 16.45 17.95 -4.94
N CYS A 304 16.53 17.03 -5.91
CA CYS A 304 16.20 15.63 -5.74
C CYS A 304 17.45 14.87 -5.31
N ASP A 305 18.10 15.30 -4.22
CA ASP A 305 19.22 14.54 -3.69
C ASP A 305 18.77 13.13 -3.25
N LYS A 306 19.75 12.24 -3.07
CA LYS A 306 19.51 10.83 -2.71
C LYS A 306 18.61 10.69 -1.47
N THR A 307 18.78 11.57 -0.49
CA THR A 307 18.03 11.55 0.77
C THR A 307 16.57 11.92 0.54
N LEU A 308 16.31 13.04 -0.14
CA LEU A 308 14.94 13.47 -0.43
C LEU A 308 14.21 12.46 -1.32
N CYS A 309 14.87 11.91 -2.34
CA CYS A 309 14.26 10.88 -3.19
C CYS A 309 13.89 9.63 -2.37
N THR A 310 14.78 9.16 -1.51
CA THR A 310 14.54 7.99 -0.66
C THR A 310 13.38 8.23 0.32
N GLU A 311 13.32 9.42 0.93
CA GLU A 311 12.21 9.82 1.82
C GLU A 311 10.88 9.91 1.07
N ILE A 312 10.86 10.49 -0.14
CA ILE A 312 9.67 10.55 -0.99
C ILE A 312 9.17 9.15 -1.33
N PHE A 313 10.06 8.24 -1.75
CA PHE A 313 9.65 6.86 -2.05
C PHE A 313 9.16 6.12 -0.80
N SER A 314 9.76 6.33 0.37
CA SER A 314 9.28 5.75 1.65
C SER A 314 7.93 6.29 2.12
N LEU A 315 7.64 7.55 1.82
CA LEU A 315 6.30 8.12 2.04
C LEU A 315 5.27 7.52 1.08
N CYS A 316 5.66 7.18 -0.15
CA CYS A 316 4.80 6.44 -1.09
C CYS A 316 4.49 5.01 -0.60
N GLU A 317 5.35 4.42 0.24
CA GLU A 317 5.18 3.09 0.84
C GLU A 317 4.20 3.09 2.03
N SER A 318 4.29 4.14 2.86
CA SER A 318 3.67 4.16 4.20
C SER A 318 2.25 4.72 4.24
N LYS A 319 1.74 5.35 3.18
CA LYS A 319 0.40 5.97 3.17
C LYS A 319 -0.34 5.78 1.85
N ALA A 320 -1.20 4.76 1.83
CA ALA A 320 -2.23 4.48 0.82
C ALA A 320 -1.72 4.29 -0.62
N PRO A 321 -2.40 3.49 -1.46
CA PRO A 321 -2.05 3.40 -2.86
C PRO A 321 -2.14 4.79 -3.48
N ILE A 322 -0.99 5.38 -3.84
CA ILE A 322 -0.96 6.56 -4.69
C ILE A 322 -1.71 6.14 -5.96
N ASP A 323 -2.88 6.72 -6.15
CA ASP A 323 -3.67 6.50 -7.35
C ASP A 323 -3.03 7.29 -8.50
N LEU A 324 -1.93 6.74 -9.01
CA LEU A 324 -1.18 7.26 -10.16
C LEU A 324 -2.06 7.34 -11.42
N SER A 325 -3.27 6.76 -11.41
CA SER A 325 -4.21 6.87 -12.53
C SER A 325 -4.87 8.25 -12.65
N LYS A 326 -4.88 9.04 -11.57
CA LYS A 326 -5.43 10.41 -11.54
C LYS A 326 -4.45 11.49 -11.99
N LEU A 327 -3.18 11.13 -12.13
CA LEU A 327 -2.15 12.03 -12.61
C LEU A 327 -1.92 11.78 -14.10
N ASP A 328 -1.55 12.83 -14.82
CA ASP A 328 -1.14 12.72 -16.21
C ASP A 328 0.03 11.71 -16.30
N LYS A 329 -0.19 10.64 -17.08
CA LYS A 329 0.76 9.53 -17.22
C LYS A 329 2.10 9.98 -17.78
N GLU A 330 2.12 11.04 -18.58
CA GLU A 330 3.34 11.57 -19.19
C GLU A 330 4.18 12.35 -18.16
N ILE A 331 3.51 13.14 -17.31
CA ILE A 331 4.10 13.82 -16.15
C ILE A 331 4.66 12.78 -15.18
N VAL A 332 3.86 11.79 -14.77
CA VAL A 332 4.32 10.73 -13.86
C VAL A 332 5.53 10.01 -14.45
N ARG A 333 5.50 9.62 -15.73
CA ARG A 333 6.61 8.92 -16.38
C ARG A 333 7.88 9.78 -16.43
N LYS A 334 7.77 11.06 -16.79
CA LYS A 334 8.91 11.99 -16.87
C LYS A 334 9.55 12.21 -15.49
N TYR A 335 8.76 12.48 -14.46
CA TYR A 335 9.28 12.82 -13.13
C TYR A 335 9.72 11.59 -12.32
N MET A 336 8.99 10.47 -12.42
CA MET A 336 9.44 9.20 -11.84
C MET A 336 10.74 8.72 -12.52
N GLY A 337 10.90 8.92 -13.82
CA GLY A 337 12.15 8.64 -14.53
C GLY A 337 13.33 9.49 -14.05
N LEU A 338 13.11 10.77 -13.73
CA LEU A 338 14.13 11.66 -13.17
C LEU A 338 14.52 11.23 -11.75
N LEU A 339 13.54 11.02 -10.86
CA LEU A 339 13.79 10.52 -9.50
C LEU A 339 14.54 9.18 -9.52
N TRP A 340 14.14 8.29 -10.42
CA TRP A 340 14.80 7.00 -10.64
C TRP A 340 16.29 7.16 -10.96
N ASN A 341 16.63 8.08 -11.86
CA ASN A 341 18.00 8.30 -12.29
C ASN A 341 18.90 8.88 -11.18
N THR A 342 18.33 9.47 -10.12
CA THR A 342 19.09 10.13 -9.05
C THR A 342 19.33 9.27 -7.82
N ILE A 343 18.57 8.17 -7.64
CA ILE A 343 18.80 7.19 -6.57
C ILE A 343 19.76 6.07 -7.03
N ASP A 344 20.44 5.43 -6.07
CA ASP A 344 21.36 4.32 -6.35
C ASP A 344 20.63 3.00 -6.67
N ASP A 345 21.38 2.03 -7.17
CA ASP A 345 20.83 0.75 -7.59
C ASP A 345 20.26 -0.09 -6.44
N GLU A 346 20.79 0.05 -5.22
CA GLU A 346 20.25 -0.65 -4.04
C GLU A 346 18.86 -0.14 -3.69
N VAL A 347 18.68 1.17 -3.68
CA VAL A 347 17.40 1.84 -3.42
C VAL A 347 16.43 1.49 -4.55
N ARG A 348 16.85 1.57 -5.81
CA ARG A 348 16.04 1.15 -6.98
C ARG A 348 15.53 -0.28 -6.84
N LYS A 349 16.44 -1.24 -6.58
CA LYS A 349 16.11 -2.67 -6.43
C LYS A 349 15.21 -2.91 -5.23
N ARG A 350 15.40 -2.15 -4.13
CA ARG A 350 14.48 -2.18 -3.00
C ARG A 350 13.07 -1.82 -3.47
N TRP A 351 12.85 -0.67 -4.09
CA TRP A 351 11.51 -0.19 -4.48
C TRP A 351 10.77 -1.10 -5.47
N THR A 352 11.46 -1.53 -6.53
CA THR A 352 10.84 -2.39 -7.54
C THR A 352 10.59 -3.81 -7.04
N SER A 353 11.22 -4.23 -5.93
CA SER A 353 10.95 -5.50 -5.27
C SER A 353 9.74 -5.52 -4.32
N HIS A 354 9.10 -4.38 -4.04
CA HIS A 354 7.92 -4.32 -3.13
C HIS A 354 6.59 -4.16 -3.87
N SER A 355 6.60 -3.76 -5.16
CA SER A 355 5.36 -3.44 -5.87
C SER A 355 5.46 -3.72 -7.37
N TYR A 356 4.51 -4.52 -7.88
CA TYR A 356 4.37 -4.77 -9.31
C TYR A 356 4.08 -3.49 -10.11
N SER A 357 3.42 -2.49 -9.51
CA SER A 357 3.17 -1.21 -10.17
C SER A 357 4.47 -0.47 -10.45
N PHE A 358 5.37 -0.38 -9.45
CA PHE A 358 6.70 0.22 -9.61
C PHE A 358 7.54 -0.55 -10.62
N LEU A 359 7.58 -1.88 -10.50
CA LEU A 359 8.29 -2.73 -11.45
C LEU A 359 7.78 -2.53 -12.89
N ASN A 360 6.46 -2.42 -13.09
CA ASN A 360 5.90 -2.18 -14.41
C ASN A 360 6.31 -0.82 -15.01
N TYR A 361 6.44 0.22 -14.18
CA TYR A 361 6.90 1.55 -14.62
C TYR A 361 8.36 1.54 -15.08
N PHE A 362 9.22 0.77 -14.42
CA PHE A 362 10.66 0.72 -14.69
C PHE A 362 11.09 -0.58 -15.37
N TRP A 363 10.15 -1.33 -15.94
CA TRP A 363 10.38 -2.66 -16.52
C TRP A 363 11.59 -2.69 -17.46
N ASP A 364 11.64 -1.73 -18.39
CA ASP A 364 12.65 -1.65 -19.45
C ASP A 364 14.02 -1.18 -18.93
N LYS A 365 14.16 -0.89 -17.63
CA LYS A 365 15.43 -0.57 -16.97
C LYS A 365 16.17 -1.79 -16.43
N TYR A 366 15.51 -2.96 -16.43
CA TYR A 366 16.05 -4.19 -15.88
C TYR A 366 16.34 -5.21 -16.98
N LEU A 367 17.39 -5.99 -16.77
CA LEU A 367 17.64 -7.16 -17.60
C LEU A 367 16.55 -8.23 -17.37
N PRO A 368 16.28 -9.11 -18.35
CA PRO A 368 15.25 -10.13 -18.22
C PRO A 368 15.34 -11.00 -16.95
N GLU A 369 16.56 -11.32 -16.51
CA GLU A 369 16.83 -12.13 -15.31
C GLU A 369 16.50 -11.34 -14.03
N GLU A 370 16.84 -10.05 -14.00
CA GLU A 370 16.52 -9.16 -12.88
C GLU A 370 15.02 -8.93 -12.76
N GLN A 371 14.32 -8.79 -13.89
CA GLN A 371 12.87 -8.67 -13.94
C GLN A 371 12.19 -9.87 -13.26
N VAL A 372 12.62 -11.08 -13.59
CA VAL A 372 12.07 -12.32 -12.99
C VAL A 372 12.41 -12.41 -11.51
N ALA A 373 13.65 -12.13 -11.12
CA ALA A 373 14.07 -12.14 -9.72
C ALA A 373 13.24 -11.16 -8.85
N LEU A 374 12.97 -9.96 -9.37
CA LEU A 374 12.14 -8.96 -8.70
C LEU A 374 10.69 -9.44 -8.59
N CYS A 375 10.10 -9.99 -9.66
CA CYS A 375 8.76 -10.56 -9.62
C CYS A 375 8.62 -11.67 -8.57
N LYS A 376 9.58 -12.60 -8.51
CA LYS A 376 9.59 -13.67 -7.49
C LYS A 376 9.60 -13.10 -6.09
N LYS A 377 10.44 -12.09 -5.84
CA LYS A 377 10.52 -11.43 -4.54
C LYS A 377 9.22 -10.72 -4.15
N ILE A 378 8.55 -10.03 -5.08
CA ILE A 378 7.23 -9.40 -4.82
C ILE A 378 6.18 -10.47 -4.50
N PHE A 379 6.21 -11.58 -5.25
CA PHE A 379 5.30 -12.72 -5.03
C PHE A 379 5.48 -13.33 -3.64
N ASP A 380 6.72 -13.63 -3.24
CA ASP A 380 7.04 -14.22 -1.92
C ASP A 380 6.61 -13.32 -0.75
N GLN A 381 6.49 -12.01 -0.98
CA GLN A 381 6.01 -11.02 -0.02
C GLN A 381 4.47 -10.87 0.02
N ARG A 382 3.72 -11.66 -0.76
CA ARG A 382 2.24 -11.55 -0.93
C ARG A 382 1.78 -10.16 -1.39
N GLY A 383 2.55 -9.52 -2.29
CA GLY A 383 2.23 -8.20 -2.81
C GLY A 383 0.90 -8.13 -3.59
N ASN A 384 0.31 -6.93 -3.72
CA ASN A 384 -0.94 -6.71 -4.46
C ASN A 384 -0.83 -7.15 -5.94
N LEU A 385 -1.63 -8.16 -6.32
CA LEU A 385 -1.59 -8.84 -7.62
C LEU A 385 -2.28 -8.09 -8.76
N ASP A 386 -3.04 -7.03 -8.50
CA ASP A 386 -3.62 -6.24 -9.60
C ASP A 386 -2.53 -5.64 -10.50
N GLY A 387 -1.34 -5.36 -9.95
CA GLY A 387 -0.16 -4.99 -10.72
C GLY A 387 0.51 -6.16 -11.45
N ALA A 388 0.47 -7.37 -10.88
CA ALA A 388 1.09 -8.57 -11.45
C ALA A 388 0.53 -8.92 -12.83
N ARG A 389 -0.78 -8.69 -13.04
CA ARG A 389 -1.47 -8.88 -14.33
C ARG A 389 -0.77 -8.21 -15.51
N LYS A 390 -0.34 -6.95 -15.31
CA LYS A 390 0.31 -6.16 -16.37
C LYS A 390 1.72 -6.62 -16.65
N VAL A 391 2.43 -7.06 -15.61
CA VAL A 391 3.82 -7.50 -15.70
C VAL A 391 3.92 -8.87 -16.37
N LEU A 392 3.03 -9.82 -16.04
CA LEU A 392 3.01 -11.16 -16.62
C LEU A 392 2.87 -11.16 -18.16
N LYS A 393 2.08 -10.23 -18.71
CA LYS A 393 1.93 -10.07 -20.17
C LYS A 393 3.23 -9.67 -20.88
N ARG A 394 4.20 -9.10 -20.15
CA ARG A 394 5.47 -8.63 -20.71
C ARG A 394 6.56 -9.70 -20.69
N PHE A 395 6.32 -10.83 -20.04
CA PHE A 395 7.32 -11.89 -19.96
C PHE A 395 7.53 -12.56 -21.31
N SER A 396 8.80 -12.77 -21.65
CA SER A 396 9.17 -13.74 -22.68
C SER A 396 8.80 -15.17 -22.26
N LYS A 397 8.89 -16.12 -23.20
CA LYS A 397 8.65 -17.55 -22.89
C LYS A 397 9.58 -18.09 -21.79
N PRO A 398 10.92 -17.85 -21.82
CA PRO A 398 11.81 -18.29 -20.76
C PRO A 398 11.47 -17.71 -19.39
N GLN A 399 11.18 -16.40 -19.32
CA GLN A 399 10.79 -15.74 -18.07
C GLN A 399 9.48 -16.30 -17.51
N SER A 400 8.52 -16.61 -18.38
CA SER A 400 7.26 -17.26 -18.00
C SER A 400 7.50 -18.65 -17.42
N CYS A 401 8.36 -19.46 -18.05
CA CYS A 401 8.77 -20.77 -17.51
C CYS A 401 9.34 -20.65 -16.10
N GLU A 402 10.30 -19.75 -15.93
CA GLU A 402 11.01 -19.60 -14.66
C GLU A 402 10.10 -19.09 -13.53
N PHE A 403 9.28 -18.06 -13.80
CA PHE A 403 8.39 -17.49 -12.80
C PHE A 403 7.25 -18.44 -12.44
N ILE A 404 6.60 -19.07 -13.43
CA ILE A 404 5.53 -20.03 -13.15
C ILE A 404 6.06 -21.23 -12.36
N ALA A 405 7.25 -21.73 -12.68
CA ALA A 405 7.88 -22.80 -11.89
C ALA A 405 8.10 -22.37 -10.42
N HIS A 406 8.56 -21.14 -10.19
CA HIS A 406 8.72 -20.60 -8.84
C HIS A 406 7.40 -20.52 -8.08
N VAL A 407 6.36 -19.97 -8.71
CA VAL A 407 5.03 -19.92 -8.09
C VAL A 407 4.54 -21.33 -7.76
N LEU A 408 4.74 -22.30 -8.66
CA LEU A 408 4.33 -23.68 -8.44
C LEU A 408 5.07 -24.37 -7.28
N MET A 409 6.34 -24.00 -7.04
CA MET A 409 7.09 -24.47 -5.87
C MET A 409 6.63 -23.82 -4.56
N GLY A 410 6.15 -22.57 -4.61
CA GLY A 410 5.73 -21.80 -3.45
C GLY A 410 4.29 -22.07 -2.96
N ILE A 411 3.44 -22.73 -3.75
CA ILE A 411 2.07 -23.02 -3.35
C ILE A 411 2.07 -24.09 -2.25
N SER A 412 1.78 -23.68 -1.02
CA SER A 412 1.57 -24.57 0.13
C SER A 412 0.12 -25.07 0.22
N ASP A 413 -0.89 -24.21 0.03
CA ASP A 413 -2.32 -24.56 0.16
C ASP A 413 -3.17 -24.09 -1.04
N TRP A 414 -4.41 -24.61 -1.14
CA TRP A 414 -5.36 -24.30 -2.22
C TRP A 414 -5.80 -22.83 -2.28
N SER A 415 -5.68 -22.10 -1.16
CA SER A 415 -5.91 -20.65 -1.08
C SER A 415 -4.81 -19.81 -1.74
N ASP A 416 -3.61 -20.38 -1.93
CA ASP A 416 -2.41 -19.66 -2.37
C ASP A 416 -2.26 -19.65 -3.91
N LEU A 417 -3.30 -20.06 -4.65
CA LEU A 417 -3.28 -20.14 -6.11
C LEU A 417 -3.59 -18.76 -6.74
N GLU A 418 -2.81 -17.78 -6.29
CA GLU A 418 -2.85 -16.35 -6.56
C GLU A 418 -2.85 -16.00 -8.07
N LEU A 419 -2.16 -16.80 -8.89
CA LEU A 419 -2.12 -16.64 -10.35
C LEU A 419 -3.49 -16.83 -11.04
N ILE A 420 -4.44 -17.57 -10.44
CA ILE A 420 -5.80 -17.73 -10.99
C ILE A 420 -6.49 -16.38 -11.17
N THR A 421 -6.28 -15.46 -10.22
CA THR A 421 -6.90 -14.14 -10.26
C THR A 421 -6.45 -13.32 -11.48
N SER A 422 -5.39 -13.77 -12.15
CA SER A 422 -4.83 -13.18 -13.36
C SER A 422 -5.04 -14.05 -14.61
N TRP A 423 -5.82 -15.14 -14.52
CA TRP A 423 -5.99 -16.13 -15.60
C TRP A 423 -6.39 -15.51 -16.95
N ASN A 424 -7.35 -14.57 -16.94
CA ASN A 424 -7.83 -13.92 -18.16
C ASN A 424 -6.76 -13.07 -18.86
N GLU A 425 -5.73 -12.65 -18.12
CA GLU A 425 -4.65 -11.80 -18.61
C GLU A 425 -3.44 -12.62 -19.10
N MET A 426 -3.41 -13.92 -18.82
CA MET A 426 -2.33 -14.80 -19.28
C MET A 426 -2.42 -15.09 -20.78
N THR A 427 -1.26 -15.18 -21.42
CA THR A 427 -1.15 -15.70 -22.78
C THR A 427 -1.52 -17.19 -22.83
N PRO A 428 -1.94 -17.73 -24.00
CA PRO A 428 -2.23 -19.16 -24.14
C PRO A 428 -1.08 -20.07 -23.69
N PHE A 429 0.16 -19.69 -24.01
CA PHE A 429 1.36 -20.39 -23.56
C PHE A 429 1.49 -20.44 -22.04
N GLN A 430 1.27 -19.31 -21.36
CA GLN A 430 1.32 -19.23 -19.89
C GLN A 430 0.21 -20.05 -19.24
N LYS A 431 -1.01 -20.04 -19.80
CA LYS A 431 -2.13 -20.87 -19.34
C LYS A 431 -1.79 -22.37 -19.43
N SER A 432 -1.27 -22.80 -20.58
CA SER A 432 -0.85 -24.18 -20.83
C SER A 432 0.24 -24.63 -19.87
N LEU A 433 1.29 -23.80 -19.71
CA LEU A 433 2.40 -24.04 -18.80
C LEU A 433 1.94 -24.13 -17.34
N TYR A 434 1.10 -23.19 -16.88
CA TYR A 434 0.59 -23.17 -15.52
C TYR A 434 -0.28 -24.39 -15.23
N LEU A 435 -1.25 -24.70 -16.10
CA LEU A 435 -2.16 -25.83 -15.87
C LEU A 435 -1.41 -27.17 -15.88
N THR A 436 -0.48 -27.34 -16.80
CA THR A 436 0.39 -28.54 -16.86
C THR A 436 1.27 -28.65 -15.62
N GLY A 437 1.83 -27.52 -15.15
CA GLY A 437 2.66 -27.48 -13.96
C GLY A 437 1.88 -27.81 -12.67
N VAL A 438 0.69 -27.22 -12.48
CA VAL A 438 -0.21 -27.56 -11.37
C VAL A 438 -0.52 -29.05 -11.35
N TRP A 439 -0.81 -29.63 -12.53
CA TRP A 439 -1.09 -31.06 -12.66
C TRP A 439 0.09 -31.94 -12.22
N LYS A 440 1.31 -31.60 -12.65
CA LYS A 440 2.54 -32.34 -12.31
C LYS A 440 2.89 -32.27 -10.83
N VAL A 441 2.78 -31.09 -10.22
CA VAL A 441 3.21 -30.89 -8.82
C VAL A 441 2.26 -31.57 -7.83
N ARG A 442 0.97 -31.62 -8.13
CA ARG A 442 -0.06 -32.01 -7.14
C ARG A 442 -0.67 -33.39 -7.36
N GLU A 443 -0.23 -34.17 -8.38
CA GLU A 443 -0.76 -35.51 -8.79
C GLU A 443 -2.15 -35.78 -8.19
N LEU A 444 -3.14 -35.05 -8.71
CA LEU A 444 -4.33 -34.67 -7.96
C LEU A 444 -5.16 -35.88 -7.48
N SER A 445 -4.97 -36.24 -6.21
CA SER A 445 -5.64 -37.37 -5.54
C SER A 445 -7.07 -37.07 -5.07
N LYS A 446 -7.61 -35.87 -5.31
CA LYS A 446 -8.96 -35.47 -4.85
C LYS A 446 -9.80 -34.82 -5.95
N GLU A 447 -11.07 -35.26 -6.05
CA GLU A 447 -12.05 -34.97 -7.11
C GLU A 447 -12.54 -33.51 -7.21
N LYS A 448 -12.10 -32.58 -6.36
CA LYS A 448 -12.55 -31.18 -6.38
C LYS A 448 -11.47 -30.25 -6.92
N ASN A 449 -11.26 -30.32 -8.23
CA ASN A 449 -10.28 -29.48 -8.91
C ASN A 449 -10.94 -28.29 -9.62
N PHE A 450 -10.80 -27.11 -9.03
CA PHE A 450 -11.20 -25.85 -9.66
C PHE A 450 -10.45 -25.60 -10.98
N PHE A 451 -9.17 -26.01 -11.08
CA PHE A 451 -8.30 -25.77 -12.23
C PHE A 451 -8.67 -26.55 -13.48
N ILE A 452 -9.11 -27.80 -13.31
CA ILE A 452 -9.47 -28.66 -14.44
C ILE A 452 -10.61 -28.03 -15.25
N LYS A 453 -11.52 -27.30 -14.60
CA LYS A 453 -12.60 -26.56 -15.27
C LYS A 453 -12.09 -25.49 -16.25
N ARG A 454 -10.83 -25.08 -16.14
CA ARG A 454 -10.18 -24.12 -17.05
C ARG A 454 -9.47 -24.79 -18.23
N ALA A 455 -9.31 -26.11 -18.24
CA ALA A 455 -8.70 -26.84 -19.35
C ALA A 455 -9.38 -26.58 -20.71
N PRO A 456 -10.72 -26.44 -20.79
CA PRO A 456 -11.41 -26.00 -22.00
C PRO A 456 -10.95 -24.66 -22.59
N GLU A 457 -10.37 -23.76 -21.78
CA GLU A 457 -9.90 -22.45 -22.23
C GLU A 457 -8.50 -22.47 -22.87
N LEU A 458 -7.86 -23.65 -22.92
CA LEU A 458 -6.62 -23.86 -23.65
C LEU A 458 -6.90 -24.01 -25.16
N GLY A 459 -5.89 -23.74 -26.00
CA GLY A 459 -5.99 -24.09 -27.42
C GLY A 459 -6.02 -25.60 -27.63
N GLN A 460 -6.64 -26.08 -28.71
CA GLN A 460 -6.85 -27.52 -28.95
C GLN A 460 -5.57 -28.36 -28.80
N GLN A 461 -4.43 -27.90 -29.33
CA GLN A 461 -3.15 -28.61 -29.21
C GLN A 461 -2.67 -28.72 -27.75
N ASP A 462 -2.85 -27.67 -26.96
CA ASP A 462 -2.51 -27.65 -25.54
C ASP A 462 -3.47 -28.56 -24.74
N GLN A 463 -4.76 -28.57 -25.10
CA GLN A 463 -5.74 -29.50 -24.50
C GLN A 463 -5.35 -30.96 -24.75
N ILE A 464 -4.94 -31.28 -25.99
CA ILE A 464 -4.46 -32.62 -26.37
C ILE A 464 -3.23 -33.00 -25.53
N SER A 465 -2.21 -32.14 -25.48
CA SER A 465 -0.99 -32.38 -24.70
C SER A 465 -1.27 -32.53 -23.19
N PHE A 466 -2.21 -31.73 -22.67
CA PHE A 466 -2.67 -31.84 -21.30
C PHE A 466 -3.35 -33.20 -21.05
N MET A 467 -4.25 -33.63 -21.93
CA MET A 467 -4.93 -34.92 -21.81
C MET A 467 -3.95 -36.10 -21.92
N GLU A 468 -2.94 -36.03 -22.79
CA GLU A 468 -1.90 -37.07 -22.85
C GLU A 468 -1.14 -37.19 -21.52
N SER A 469 -0.85 -36.05 -20.87
CA SER A 469 -0.23 -36.02 -19.55
C SER A 469 -1.16 -36.58 -18.47
N VAL A 470 -2.46 -36.32 -18.57
CA VAL A 470 -3.50 -36.90 -17.69
C VAL A 470 -3.56 -38.41 -17.85
N LEU A 471 -3.54 -38.93 -19.08
CA LEU A 471 -3.57 -40.37 -19.33
C LEU A 471 -2.33 -41.10 -18.83
N LYS A 472 -1.16 -40.46 -18.86
CA LYS A 472 0.11 -41.02 -18.34
C LYS A 472 0.27 -40.91 -16.82
N SER A 473 -0.54 -40.12 -16.13
CA SER A 473 -0.41 -39.91 -14.68
C SER A 473 -1.00 -41.07 -13.85
N LYS A 474 -0.78 -41.03 -12.52
CA LYS A 474 -1.38 -41.97 -11.55
C LYS A 474 -2.84 -41.69 -11.18
N ALA A 475 -3.50 -40.73 -11.85
CA ALA A 475 -4.91 -40.43 -11.59
C ALA A 475 -5.79 -41.68 -11.77
N THR A 476 -6.88 -41.78 -11.02
CA THR A 476 -7.83 -42.90 -11.18
C THR A 476 -8.47 -42.86 -12.57
N LEU A 477 -8.88 -44.03 -13.07
CA LEU A 477 -9.51 -44.13 -14.38
C LEU A 477 -10.76 -43.26 -14.49
N VAL A 478 -11.56 -43.19 -13.40
CA VAL A 478 -12.74 -42.33 -13.30
C VAL A 478 -12.39 -40.86 -13.45
N HIS A 479 -11.27 -40.41 -12.87
CA HIS A 479 -10.84 -39.02 -12.97
C HIS A 479 -10.36 -38.68 -14.38
N LYS A 480 -9.60 -39.58 -15.02
CA LYS A 480 -9.20 -39.45 -16.43
C LYS A 480 -10.42 -39.33 -17.34
N ALA A 481 -11.44 -40.17 -17.14
CA ALA A 481 -12.68 -40.12 -17.90
C ALA A 481 -13.47 -38.82 -17.67
N GLY A 482 -13.48 -38.30 -16.43
CA GLY A 482 -14.10 -37.02 -16.12
C GLY A 482 -13.44 -35.84 -16.85
N ILE A 483 -12.11 -35.85 -16.99
CA ILE A 483 -11.39 -34.83 -17.77
C ILE A 483 -11.64 -35.00 -19.27
N LEU A 484 -11.64 -36.24 -19.77
CA LEU A 484 -11.97 -36.54 -21.17
C LEU A 484 -13.35 -35.98 -21.54
N SER A 485 -14.37 -36.27 -20.72
CA SER A 485 -15.73 -35.72 -20.90
C SER A 485 -15.75 -34.20 -20.86
N LEU A 486 -14.96 -33.57 -19.98
CA LEU A 486 -14.92 -32.11 -19.94
C LEU A 486 -14.35 -31.49 -21.23
N LEU A 487 -13.36 -32.15 -21.85
CA LEU A 487 -12.65 -31.64 -23.02
C LEU A 487 -13.29 -32.06 -24.35
N SER A 488 -14.12 -33.09 -24.35
CA SER A 488 -14.65 -33.68 -25.59
C SER A 488 -15.45 -32.70 -26.43
N ASP A 489 -16.23 -31.81 -25.82
CA ASP A 489 -17.03 -30.82 -26.56
C ASP A 489 -16.19 -29.83 -27.38
N PHE A 490 -14.88 -29.75 -27.11
CA PHE A 490 -13.94 -28.85 -27.77
C PHE A 490 -13.13 -29.54 -28.89
N TRP A 491 -13.36 -30.83 -29.12
CA TRP A 491 -12.58 -31.64 -30.05
C TRP A 491 -13.45 -32.19 -31.18
N ASP A 492 -12.86 -32.30 -32.36
CA ASP A 492 -13.46 -33.08 -33.45
C ASP A 492 -13.62 -34.56 -33.06
N SER A 493 -14.45 -35.28 -33.81
CA SER A 493 -14.74 -36.69 -33.54
C SER A 493 -13.50 -37.59 -33.58
N LYS A 494 -12.52 -37.28 -34.44
CA LYS A 494 -11.29 -38.08 -34.59
C LYS A 494 -10.45 -38.02 -33.32
N VAL A 495 -10.19 -36.82 -32.79
CA VAL A 495 -9.41 -36.63 -31.57
C VAL A 495 -10.13 -37.23 -30.37
N ARG A 496 -11.44 -37.00 -30.24
CA ARG A 496 -12.28 -37.60 -29.19
C ARG A 496 -12.16 -39.12 -29.15
N PHE A 497 -12.29 -39.75 -30.32
CA PHE A 497 -12.26 -41.21 -30.44
C PHE A 497 -10.89 -41.82 -30.23
N ASP A 498 -9.80 -41.14 -30.62
CA ASP A 498 -8.43 -41.58 -30.30
C ASP A 498 -8.19 -41.59 -28.78
N PHE A 499 -8.64 -40.56 -28.07
CA PHE A 499 -8.53 -40.54 -26.60
C PHE A 499 -9.46 -41.54 -25.90
N ALA A 500 -10.62 -41.85 -26.49
CA ALA A 500 -11.47 -42.93 -26.01
C ALA A 500 -10.77 -44.29 -26.13
N ASP A 501 -10.09 -44.57 -27.24
CA ASP A 501 -9.31 -45.80 -27.45
C ASP A 501 -8.16 -45.89 -26.44
N LYS A 502 -7.43 -44.80 -26.25
CA LYS A 502 -6.37 -44.73 -25.23
C LYS A 502 -6.91 -44.94 -23.81
N LEU A 503 -8.11 -44.45 -23.50
CA LEU A 503 -8.76 -44.68 -22.22
C LEU A 503 -9.16 -46.16 -22.07
N LEU A 504 -9.69 -46.80 -23.12
CA LEU A 504 -10.07 -48.21 -23.14
C LEU A 504 -8.88 -49.14 -22.86
N LEU A 505 -7.69 -48.81 -23.35
CA LEU A 505 -6.47 -49.58 -23.05
C LEU A 505 -6.15 -49.66 -21.55
N LEU A 506 -6.64 -48.70 -20.74
CA LEU A 506 -6.43 -48.67 -19.29
C LEU A 506 -7.46 -49.49 -18.50
N PHE A 507 -8.53 -50.00 -19.14
CA PHE A 507 -9.61 -50.72 -18.44
C PHE A 507 -9.17 -52.08 -17.90
N SER A 508 -8.27 -52.77 -18.60
CA SER A 508 -7.82 -54.12 -18.22
C SER A 508 -7.20 -54.17 -16.83
N ALA A 509 -6.50 -53.10 -16.44
CA ALA A 509 -5.88 -52.94 -15.13
C ALA A 509 -6.80 -52.35 -14.05
N ALA A 510 -7.97 -51.81 -14.43
CA ALA A 510 -8.89 -51.14 -13.51
C ALA A 510 -9.89 -52.11 -12.85
N ARG A 511 -10.39 -51.77 -11.66
CA ARG A 511 -11.41 -52.58 -10.98
C ARG A 511 -12.78 -52.42 -11.66
N VAL A 512 -13.65 -53.45 -11.59
CA VAL A 512 -14.99 -53.43 -12.20
C VAL A 512 -15.79 -52.18 -11.80
N ASN A 513 -15.83 -51.84 -10.51
CA ASN A 513 -16.53 -50.63 -10.02
C ASN A 513 -16.00 -49.32 -10.63
N GLU A 514 -14.69 -49.23 -10.90
CA GLU A 514 -14.11 -48.05 -11.55
C GLU A 514 -14.50 -47.98 -13.03
N ARG A 515 -14.47 -49.10 -13.75
CA ARG A 515 -14.90 -49.18 -15.16
C ARG A 515 -16.36 -48.75 -15.31
N ILE A 516 -17.22 -49.21 -14.41
CA ILE A 516 -18.65 -48.83 -14.40
C ILE A 516 -18.81 -47.34 -14.10
N SER A 517 -18.03 -46.81 -13.15
CA SER A 517 -18.03 -45.38 -12.84
C SER A 517 -17.54 -44.52 -14.00
N VAL A 518 -16.60 -45.00 -14.80
CA VAL A 518 -16.15 -44.36 -16.06
C VAL A 518 -17.31 -44.29 -17.05
N CYS A 519 -17.99 -45.40 -17.30
CA CYS A 519 -19.15 -45.41 -18.20
C CYS A 519 -20.22 -44.41 -17.72
N LYS A 520 -20.51 -44.36 -16.41
CA LYS A 520 -21.42 -43.36 -15.83
C LYS A 520 -20.95 -41.91 -16.06
N LYS A 521 -19.64 -41.64 -16.05
CA LYS A 521 -19.08 -40.31 -16.32
C LYS A 521 -19.20 -39.91 -17.79
N LEU A 522 -18.91 -40.85 -18.70
CA LEU A 522 -18.91 -40.58 -20.14
C LEU A 522 -20.31 -40.45 -20.73
N TRP A 523 -21.35 -40.91 -20.04
CA TRP A 523 -22.75 -40.87 -20.51
C TRP A 523 -23.19 -39.49 -21.03
N ARG A 524 -22.68 -38.37 -20.48
CA ARG A 524 -23.03 -37.03 -21.02
C ARG A 524 -22.60 -36.81 -22.48
N HIS A 525 -21.69 -37.64 -23.00
CA HIS A 525 -21.25 -37.65 -24.39
C HIS A 525 -21.56 -39.03 -24.97
N MET A 526 -22.77 -39.18 -25.52
CA MET A 526 -23.32 -40.47 -25.96
C MET A 526 -22.41 -41.20 -26.96
N ASP A 527 -21.73 -40.49 -27.85
CA ASP A 527 -20.81 -41.05 -28.82
C ASP A 527 -19.55 -41.68 -28.17
N LEU A 528 -18.97 -41.01 -27.18
CA LEU A 528 -17.88 -41.55 -26.37
C LEU A 528 -18.35 -42.71 -25.50
N PHE A 529 -19.54 -42.56 -24.91
CA PHE A 529 -20.15 -43.58 -24.09
C PHE A 529 -20.42 -44.86 -24.89
N GLU A 530 -21.07 -44.75 -26.06
CA GLU A 530 -21.35 -45.84 -26.99
C GLU A 530 -20.07 -46.56 -27.37
N LYS A 531 -19.05 -45.82 -27.80
CA LYS A 531 -17.75 -46.42 -28.15
C LYS A 531 -17.13 -47.20 -26.97
N VAL A 532 -17.15 -46.64 -25.76
CA VAL A 532 -16.58 -47.29 -24.58
C VAL A 532 -17.43 -48.48 -24.12
N ILE A 533 -18.75 -48.33 -24.07
CA ILE A 533 -19.65 -49.38 -23.57
C ILE A 533 -19.75 -50.55 -24.55
N GLU A 534 -19.80 -50.31 -25.86
CA GLU A 534 -19.84 -51.38 -26.88
C GLU A 534 -18.59 -52.25 -26.79
N ALA A 535 -17.41 -51.64 -26.68
CA ALA A 535 -16.14 -52.36 -26.52
C ALA A 535 -16.14 -53.20 -25.23
N ARG A 536 -16.71 -52.70 -24.13
CA ARG A 536 -16.78 -53.43 -22.84
C ARG A 536 -17.90 -54.47 -22.81
N ILE A 537 -19.00 -54.25 -23.50
CA ILE A 537 -20.09 -55.23 -23.62
C ILE A 537 -19.64 -56.42 -24.46
N ALA A 538 -18.88 -56.18 -25.54
CA ALA A 538 -18.35 -57.24 -26.39
C ALA A 538 -17.21 -58.04 -25.72
N GLY A 539 -16.32 -57.40 -24.96
CA GLY A 539 -15.11 -58.01 -24.41
C GLY A 539 -14.99 -58.05 -22.87
N GLY A 540 -16.07 -57.74 -22.16
CA GLY A 540 -16.09 -57.67 -20.68
C GLY A 540 -16.39 -58.99 -20.00
N LEU A 541 -16.20 -59.04 -18.68
CA LEU A 541 -16.65 -60.18 -17.87
C LEU A 541 -18.16 -60.10 -17.64
N ILE A 542 -18.83 -61.24 -17.46
CA ILE A 542 -20.30 -61.29 -17.25
C ILE A 542 -20.83 -60.33 -16.19
N GLY A 543 -20.17 -60.22 -15.03
CA GLY A 543 -20.58 -59.28 -13.97
C GLY A 543 -20.51 -57.82 -14.41
N GLU A 544 -19.49 -57.45 -15.19
CA GLU A 544 -19.36 -56.11 -15.78
C GLU A 544 -20.44 -55.87 -16.84
N LYS A 545 -20.72 -56.86 -17.72
CA LYS A 545 -21.79 -56.79 -18.73
C LYS A 545 -23.15 -56.54 -18.07
N ILE A 546 -23.47 -57.30 -17.02
CA ILE A 546 -24.74 -57.17 -16.28
C ILE A 546 -24.84 -55.79 -15.63
N GLU A 547 -23.82 -55.33 -14.90
CA GLU A 547 -23.92 -54.02 -14.25
C GLU A 547 -24.04 -52.87 -15.25
N LEU A 548 -23.30 -52.91 -16.36
CA LEU A 548 -23.40 -51.89 -17.42
C LEU A 548 -24.79 -51.88 -18.08
N LEU A 549 -25.34 -53.05 -18.40
CA LEU A 549 -26.69 -53.16 -18.97
C LEU A 549 -27.76 -52.71 -17.97
N ALA A 550 -27.59 -52.95 -16.66
CA ALA A 550 -28.52 -52.49 -15.63
C ALA A 550 -28.46 -50.96 -15.44
N VAL A 551 -27.28 -50.36 -15.53
CA VAL A 551 -27.13 -48.90 -15.56
C VAL A 551 -27.83 -48.29 -16.77
N TYR A 552 -27.82 -48.99 -17.92
CA TYR A 552 -28.45 -48.53 -19.15
C TYR A 552 -29.97 -48.77 -19.19
N SER A 553 -30.47 -49.85 -18.56
CA SER A 553 -31.91 -50.16 -18.54
C SER A 553 -32.74 -49.09 -17.84
N ASN A 554 -32.16 -48.40 -16.86
CA ASN A 554 -32.82 -47.37 -16.06
C ASN A 554 -32.98 -46.02 -16.78
N GLN A 555 -32.59 -45.90 -18.06
CA GLN A 555 -32.48 -44.63 -18.78
C GLN A 555 -33.63 -44.35 -19.76
N GLY A 556 -34.62 -45.24 -19.87
CA GLY A 556 -35.79 -45.05 -20.75
C GLY A 556 -35.52 -45.24 -22.26
N ARG A 557 -34.29 -45.57 -22.67
CA ARG A 557 -33.90 -45.82 -24.07
C ARG A 557 -33.97 -47.29 -24.45
N LYS A 558 -35.20 -47.82 -24.52
CA LYS A 558 -35.43 -49.27 -24.67
C LYS A 558 -34.82 -49.87 -25.96
N GLY A 559 -34.82 -49.13 -27.08
CA GLY A 559 -34.27 -49.60 -28.36
C GLY A 559 -32.75 -49.78 -28.34
N GLU A 560 -32.02 -48.75 -27.89
CA GLU A 560 -30.56 -48.80 -27.74
C GLU A 560 -30.13 -49.84 -26.71
N TRP A 561 -30.86 -49.96 -25.59
CA TRP A 561 -30.62 -50.99 -24.59
C TRP A 561 -30.74 -52.41 -25.19
N LEU A 562 -31.74 -52.66 -26.02
CA LEU A 562 -31.92 -53.96 -26.69
C LEU A 562 -30.77 -54.26 -27.66
N SER A 563 -30.22 -53.26 -28.34
CA SER A 563 -29.04 -53.41 -29.19
C SER A 563 -27.81 -53.84 -28.38
N LEU A 564 -27.54 -53.15 -27.27
CA LEU A 564 -26.44 -53.48 -26.36
C LEU A 564 -26.65 -54.85 -25.69
N PHE A 565 -27.89 -55.19 -25.30
CA PHE A 565 -28.22 -56.50 -24.76
C PHE A 565 -27.94 -57.61 -25.79
N LYS A 566 -28.37 -57.41 -27.04
CA LYS A 566 -28.09 -58.36 -28.13
C LYS A 566 -26.59 -58.56 -28.32
N GLN A 567 -25.82 -57.48 -28.36
CA GLN A 567 -24.36 -57.55 -28.48
C GLN A 567 -23.70 -58.28 -27.30
N ALA A 568 -24.17 -58.02 -26.08
CA ALA A 568 -23.72 -58.74 -24.89
C ALA A 568 -24.01 -60.23 -25.02
N PHE A 569 -25.23 -60.58 -25.42
CA PHE A 569 -25.67 -61.96 -25.61
C PHE A 569 -24.84 -62.68 -26.69
N ASP A 570 -24.68 -62.06 -27.86
CA ASP A 570 -23.97 -62.65 -29.00
C ASP A 570 -22.48 -62.90 -28.70
N SER A 571 -21.88 -62.07 -27.84
CA SER A 571 -20.47 -62.17 -27.42
C SER A 571 -20.24 -62.99 -26.14
N SER A 572 -21.27 -63.66 -25.63
CA SER A 572 -21.22 -64.39 -24.36
C SER A 572 -21.12 -65.90 -24.59
N SER A 573 -20.53 -66.61 -23.61
CA SER A 573 -20.57 -68.08 -23.58
C SER A 573 -21.99 -68.60 -23.30
N SER A 574 -22.21 -69.91 -23.46
CA SER A 574 -23.49 -70.57 -23.15
C SER A 574 -24.04 -70.19 -21.76
N SER A 575 -23.23 -70.35 -20.72
CA SER A 575 -23.61 -70.03 -19.34
C SER A 575 -23.89 -68.54 -19.11
N GLU A 576 -23.07 -67.67 -19.71
CA GLU A 576 -23.24 -66.21 -19.64
C GLU A 576 -24.52 -65.74 -20.34
N LYS A 577 -24.88 -66.33 -21.49
CA LYS A 577 -26.13 -66.04 -22.21
C LYS A 577 -27.35 -66.34 -21.34
N CYS A 578 -27.37 -67.49 -20.67
CA CYS A 578 -28.44 -67.86 -19.74
C CYS A 578 -28.54 -66.87 -18.57
N MET A 579 -27.40 -66.50 -17.96
CA MET A 579 -27.34 -65.51 -16.88
C MET A 579 -27.83 -64.12 -17.29
N LEU A 580 -27.51 -63.67 -18.52
CA LEU A 580 -27.96 -62.37 -19.04
C LEU A 580 -29.48 -62.33 -19.17
N VAL A 581 -30.09 -63.36 -19.76
CA VAL A 581 -31.55 -63.41 -19.94
C VAL A 581 -32.24 -63.47 -18.58
N GLU A 582 -31.76 -64.30 -17.65
CA GLU A 582 -32.25 -64.36 -16.27
C GLU A 582 -32.22 -62.98 -15.59
N SER A 583 -31.05 -62.32 -15.63
CA SER A 583 -30.82 -61.03 -14.96
C SER A 583 -31.72 -59.92 -15.48
N PHE A 584 -32.19 -60.02 -16.72
CA PHE A 584 -32.97 -58.98 -17.39
C PHE A 584 -34.37 -59.42 -17.83
N LEU A 585 -34.91 -60.52 -17.30
CA LEU A 585 -36.25 -61.04 -17.60
C LEU A 585 -37.34 -59.94 -17.58
N LYS A 586 -37.34 -59.11 -16.55
CA LYS A 586 -38.31 -58.02 -16.38
C LYS A 586 -38.13 -56.90 -17.42
N SER A 587 -36.90 -56.64 -17.85
CA SER A 587 -36.56 -55.62 -18.85
C SER A 587 -36.87 -56.09 -20.27
N LEU A 588 -36.80 -57.40 -20.51
CA LEU A 588 -37.15 -58.09 -21.77
C LEU A 588 -38.65 -58.34 -21.93
N SER A 589 -39.49 -57.91 -20.97
CA SER A 589 -40.93 -58.22 -20.76
C SER A 589 -41.91 -58.05 -21.93
N LYS A 590 -41.49 -57.63 -23.12
CA LYS A 590 -42.31 -57.86 -24.32
C LYS A 590 -42.18 -59.34 -24.68
N GLU A 591 -43.29 -60.07 -24.63
CA GLU A 591 -43.33 -61.53 -24.78
C GLU A 591 -42.67 -62.02 -26.08
N GLU A 592 -42.77 -61.23 -27.16
CA GLU A 592 -42.08 -61.47 -28.44
C GLU A 592 -40.55 -61.40 -28.32
N VAL A 593 -40.03 -60.43 -27.56
CA VAL A 593 -38.58 -60.23 -27.34
C VAL A 593 -38.04 -61.32 -26.41
N LEU A 594 -38.78 -61.64 -25.36
CA LEU A 594 -38.41 -62.72 -24.44
C LEU A 594 -38.47 -64.08 -25.13
N GLY A 595 -39.48 -64.33 -25.97
CA GLY A 595 -39.61 -65.54 -26.79
C GLY A 595 -38.41 -65.73 -27.70
N LEU A 596 -37.98 -64.67 -28.41
CA LEU A 596 -36.77 -64.70 -29.24
C LEU A 596 -35.54 -65.19 -28.47
N TYR A 597 -35.26 -64.61 -27.29
CA TYR A 597 -34.07 -65.00 -26.53
C TYR A 597 -34.21 -66.38 -25.87
N ARG A 598 -35.42 -66.83 -25.54
CA ARG A 598 -35.68 -68.22 -25.10
C ARG A 598 -35.35 -69.23 -26.19
N ASP A 599 -35.78 -68.98 -27.42
CA ASP A 599 -35.47 -69.86 -28.56
C ASP A 599 -33.98 -69.87 -28.88
N ARG A 600 -33.32 -68.71 -28.79
CA ARG A 600 -31.88 -68.61 -28.93
C ARG A 600 -31.13 -69.37 -27.83
N ILE A 601 -31.60 -69.36 -26.59
CA ILE A 601 -30.99 -70.20 -25.52
C ILE A 601 -31.15 -71.69 -25.84
N LYS A 602 -32.33 -72.13 -26.31
CA LYS A 602 -32.55 -73.54 -26.69
C LYS A 602 -31.62 -74.02 -27.82
N THR A 603 -31.17 -73.10 -28.68
CA THR A 603 -30.38 -73.40 -29.88
C THR A 603 -28.89 -73.13 -29.74
N GLU A 604 -28.48 -72.14 -28.95
CA GLU A 604 -27.10 -71.66 -28.87
C GLU A 604 -26.39 -71.99 -27.53
N CYS A 605 -27.10 -72.58 -26.55
CA CYS A 605 -26.53 -72.93 -25.24
C CYS A 605 -26.42 -74.45 -25.05
N ASP A 606 -25.46 -74.86 -24.23
CA ASP A 606 -25.23 -76.24 -23.85
C ASP A 606 -26.36 -76.78 -22.97
N SER A 607 -26.67 -78.07 -23.10
CA SER A 607 -27.78 -78.72 -22.40
C SER A 607 -27.68 -78.64 -20.88
N GLU A 608 -26.46 -78.69 -20.32
CA GLU A 608 -26.22 -78.55 -18.88
C GLU A 608 -26.59 -77.15 -18.37
N ASP A 609 -26.24 -76.10 -19.12
CA ASP A 609 -26.59 -74.72 -18.79
C ASP A 609 -28.10 -74.49 -18.93
N ILE A 610 -28.71 -74.99 -20.01
CA ILE A 610 -30.16 -74.92 -20.20
C ILE A 610 -30.88 -75.55 -19.01
N GLN A 611 -30.45 -76.74 -18.58
CA GLN A 611 -31.07 -77.45 -17.46
C GLN A 611 -30.94 -76.68 -16.15
N LYS A 612 -29.80 -76.00 -15.93
CA LYS A 612 -29.57 -75.17 -14.74
C LYS A 612 -30.50 -73.96 -14.65
N TYR A 613 -30.91 -73.39 -15.79
CA TYR A 613 -31.74 -72.19 -15.86
C TYR A 613 -33.19 -72.45 -16.33
N LYS A 614 -33.58 -73.71 -16.50
CA LYS A 614 -34.86 -74.14 -17.10
C LYS A 614 -36.08 -73.56 -16.39
N ASP A 615 -36.07 -73.58 -15.05
CA ASP A 615 -37.18 -73.11 -14.21
C ASP A 615 -37.32 -71.58 -14.27
N VAL A 616 -36.19 -70.88 -14.29
CA VAL A 616 -36.13 -69.41 -14.29
C VAL A 616 -36.51 -68.84 -15.66
N LEU A 617 -36.09 -69.50 -16.73
CA LEU A 617 -36.36 -69.08 -18.11
C LEU A 617 -37.71 -69.58 -18.62
N SER A 618 -38.45 -70.40 -17.86
CA SER A 618 -39.69 -71.07 -18.28
C SER A 618 -39.55 -71.81 -19.61
N LEU A 619 -38.42 -72.50 -19.79
CA LEU A 619 -38.12 -73.29 -21.00
C LEU A 619 -38.76 -74.68 -20.87
N LEU A 620 -40.08 -74.75 -21.07
CA LEU A 620 -40.77 -75.98 -21.43
C LEU A 620 -41.15 -75.92 -22.91
#